data_AF-A0A6J5Y368-F1
#
_entry.id   AF-A0A6J5Y368-F1
#
_cell.length_a   1.000
_cell.length_b   1.000
_cell.length_c   1.000
_cell.angle_alpha   90.00
_cell.angle_beta   90.00
_cell.angle_gamma   90.00
#
_symmetry.space_group_name_H-M   'P 1'
#
loop_
_entity.id
_entity.type
_entity.pdbx_description
1 polymer ?
#
loop_
_entity_poly.entity_id
_entity_poly.type
_entity_poly.pdbx_seq_one_letter_code
_entity_poly.pdbx_strand_id
1 'polypeptide(L)'
;MAGGKSIWDHSLCMNIFKLLMRIRRDELVQIPEDLCEEGKDFLGKCFAKDLSKPWTVEMLLSHPFVSDYDTVLVEDMGELF
;
A
#
# COMPACT_ATOMS: atom_id res chain seq x y z
N MET A 1 -3.29 -3.07 -9.51
CA MET A 1 -1.94 -3.49 -9.08
C MET A 1 -0.93 -2.63 -9.84
N ALA A 2 -0.15 -1.78 -9.16
CA ALA A 2 0.72 -0.80 -9.82
C ALA A 2 1.83 -1.42 -10.70
N GLY A 3 2.26 -2.66 -10.44
CA GLY A 3 3.32 -3.35 -11.22
C GLY A 3 2.94 -4.71 -11.80
N GLY A 4 1.68 -5.15 -11.66
CA GLY A 4 1.20 -6.45 -12.16
C GLY A 4 1.81 -7.72 -11.52
N LYS A 5 2.92 -7.59 -10.78
CA LYS A 5 3.59 -8.66 -10.04
C LYS A 5 3.24 -8.61 -8.55
N SER A 6 3.29 -9.75 -7.88
CA SER A 6 3.15 -9.81 -6.43
C SER A 6 4.37 -9.19 -5.75
N ILE A 7 4.13 -8.44 -4.67
CA ILE A 7 5.18 -7.85 -3.81
C ILE A 7 6.11 -8.93 -3.26
N TRP A 8 5.55 -10.05 -2.84
CA TRP A 8 6.31 -11.22 -2.47
C TRP A 8 6.44 -12.10 -3.71
N ASP A 9 7.66 -12.24 -4.21
CA ASP A 9 7.94 -13.16 -5.31
C ASP A 9 7.60 -14.59 -4.87
N HIS A 10 6.72 -15.25 -5.61
CA HIS A 10 6.36 -16.64 -5.39
C HIS A 10 6.89 -17.45 -6.56
N SER A 11 8.18 -17.79 -6.51
CA SER A 11 8.70 -18.88 -7.33
C SER A 11 7.79 -20.10 -7.15
N LEU A 12 7.38 -20.76 -8.24
CA LEU A 12 6.57 -21.99 -8.24
C LEU A 12 7.18 -23.11 -7.36
N CYS A 13 8.47 -23.01 -7.02
CA CYS A 13 9.17 -23.95 -6.15
C CYS A 13 9.19 -23.53 -4.67
N MET A 14 8.62 -22.38 -4.31
CA MET A 14 8.62 -21.87 -2.94
C MET A 14 7.46 -22.48 -2.13
N ASN A 15 7.81 -23.26 -1.12
CA ASN A 15 6.85 -23.78 -0.15
C ASN A 15 6.17 -22.61 0.59
N ILE A 16 4.83 -22.64 0.71
CA ILE A 16 4.01 -21.64 1.43
C ILE A 16 4.59 -21.31 2.82
N PHE A 17 5.16 -22.29 3.52
CA PHE A 17 5.79 -22.06 4.81
C PHE A 17 6.98 -21.10 4.73
N LYS A 18 7.80 -21.17 3.66
CA LYS A 18 8.87 -20.19 3.43
C LYS A 18 8.30 -18.80 3.20
N LEU A 19 7.24 -18.67 2.42
CA LEU A 19 6.56 -17.38 2.19
C LEU A 19 6.04 -16.78 3.50
N LEU A 20 5.34 -17.58 4.32
CA LEU A 20 4.84 -17.16 5.63
C LEU A 20 5.97 -16.73 6.56
N MET A 21 7.10 -17.43 6.54
CA MET A 21 8.28 -17.05 7.31
C MET A 21 8.86 -15.71 6.82
N ARG A 22 8.89 -15.43 5.51
CA ARG A 22 9.35 -14.14 4.97
C ARG A 22 8.45 -12.98 5.42
N ILE A 23 7.13 -13.16 5.33
CA ILE A 23 6.12 -12.19 5.80
C ILE A 23 6.29 -11.93 7.31
N ARG A 24 6.48 -12.99 8.11
CA ARG A 24 6.66 -12.86 9.55
C ARG A 24 7.99 -12.19 9.92
N ARG A 25 9.07 -12.56 9.22
CA ARG A 25 10.46 -12.23 9.57
C ARG A 25 10.91 -10.83 9.12
N ASP A 26 9.97 -9.98 8.70
CA ASP A 26 10.27 -8.57 8.42
C ASP A 26 11.14 -8.34 7.20
N GLU A 27 11.05 -9.23 6.22
CA GLU A 27 11.75 -9.00 4.97
C GLU A 27 11.13 -7.77 4.28
N LEU A 28 11.96 -6.75 4.06
CA LEU A 28 11.54 -5.50 3.45
C LEU A 28 10.83 -5.79 2.12
N VAL A 29 9.59 -5.31 2.04
CA VAL A 29 8.80 -5.32 0.82
C VAL A 29 9.52 -4.45 -0.21
N GLN A 30 9.79 -5.01 -1.39
CA GLN A 30 10.32 -4.23 -2.51
C GLN A 30 9.21 -3.32 -3.04
N ILE A 31 9.34 -2.02 -2.79
CA ILE A 31 8.48 -1.00 -3.37
C ILE A 31 8.95 -0.75 -4.81
N PRO A 32 8.05 -0.76 -5.81
CA PRO A 32 8.42 -0.47 -7.19
C PRO A 32 9.12 0.90 -7.33
N GLU A 33 10.26 0.93 -8.03
CA GLU A 33 11.02 2.16 -8.25
C GLU A 33 10.28 3.18 -9.12
N ASP A 34 9.42 2.70 -10.02
CA ASP A 34 8.65 3.50 -10.97
C ASP A 34 7.47 4.27 -10.34
N LEU A 35 7.23 4.11 -9.03
CA LEU A 35 6.21 4.87 -8.32
C LEU A 35 6.65 6.33 -8.10
N CYS A 36 5.68 7.25 -8.05
CA CYS A 36 5.94 8.59 -7.53
C CYS A 36 6.40 8.53 -6.07
N GLU A 37 7.09 9.58 -5.64
CA GLU A 37 7.64 9.65 -4.27
C GLU A 37 6.53 9.57 -3.22
N GLU A 38 5.36 10.18 -3.47
CA GLU A 38 4.19 10.10 -2.60
C GLU A 38 3.65 8.66 -2.51
N GLY A 39 3.65 7.92 -3.62
CA GLY A 39 3.23 6.51 -3.64
C GLY A 39 4.21 5.60 -2.90
N LYS A 40 5.51 5.88 -3.00
CA LYS A 40 6.54 5.16 -2.23
C LYS A 40 6.40 5.42 -0.72
N ASP A 41 6.20 6.67 -0.32
CA ASP A 41 6.01 7.05 1.09
C ASP A 41 4.74 6.41 1.66
N PHE A 42 3.63 6.43 0.91
CA PHE A 42 2.38 5.79 1.32
C PHE A 42 2.56 4.29 1.57
N LEU A 43 3.14 3.55 0.61
CA LEU A 43 3.40 2.12 0.77
C LEU A 43 4.38 1.84 1.91
N GLY A 44 5.40 2.67 2.08
CA GLY A 44 6.33 2.59 3.22
C GLY A 44 5.60 2.64 4.56
N LYS A 45 4.60 3.54 4.69
CA LYS A 45 3.76 3.65 5.89
C LYS A 45 2.79 2.47 6.05
N CYS A 46 2.21 1.96 4.97
CA CYS A 46 1.36 0.76 5.02
C CYS A 46 2.11 -0.48 5.51
N PHE A 47 3.38 -0.62 5.14
CA PHE A 47 4.23 -1.74 5.54
C PHE A 47 5.09 -1.44 6.77
N ALA A 48 4.96 -0.25 7.37
CA ALA A 48 5.69 0.10 8.58
C ALA A 48 5.19 -0.75 9.76
N LYS A 49 6.13 -1.42 10.42
CA LYS A 49 5.83 -2.43 11.45
C LYS A 49 6.02 -1.92 12.87
N ASP A 50 6.19 -0.61 13.07
CA ASP A 50 6.34 -0.05 14.41
C ASP A 50 5.02 -0.21 15.18
N LEU A 51 4.92 -1.28 15.95
CA LEU A 51 3.75 -1.57 16.80
C LEU A 51 3.54 -0.49 17.87
N SER A 52 4.58 0.28 18.21
CA SER A 52 4.48 1.39 19.16
C SER A 52 3.86 2.64 18.54
N LYS A 53 3.91 2.79 17.22
CA LYS A 53 3.37 3.93 16.46
C LYS A 53 2.76 3.45 15.14
N PRO A 54 1.69 2.63 15.20
CA PRO A 54 1.06 2.14 14.00
C PRO A 54 0.42 3.30 13.22
N TRP A 55 0.55 3.26 11.90
CA TRP A 55 -0.23 4.15 11.05
C TRP A 55 -1.67 3.65 11.02
N THR A 56 -2.58 4.44 11.60
CA THR A 56 -4.01 4.09 11.56
C THR A 56 -4.56 4.25 10.15
N VAL A 57 -5.66 3.56 9.87
CA VAL A 57 -6.35 3.69 8.57
C VAL A 57 -6.67 5.15 8.27
N GLU A 58 -7.14 5.92 9.27
CA GLU A 58 -7.44 7.34 9.14
C GLU A 58 -6.22 8.18 8.75
N MET A 59 -5.05 7.91 9.36
CA MET A 59 -3.80 8.58 9.02
C MET A 59 -3.30 8.22 7.62
N LEU A 60 -3.48 6.96 7.19
CA LEU A 60 -3.14 6.52 5.85
C LEU A 60 -4.07 7.15 4.80
N LEU A 61 -5.38 7.23 5.07
CA LEU A 61 -6.34 7.88 4.17
C LEU A 61 -6.08 9.39 4.03
N SER A 62 -5.54 10.02 5.08
CA SER A 62 -5.14 11.43 5.06
C SER A 62 -3.80 11.68 4.34
N HIS A 63 -3.16 10.64 3.79
CA HIS A 63 -1.89 10.78 3.11
C HIS A 63 -2.06 11.48 1.76
N PRO A 64 -1.17 12.40 1.34
CA PRO A 64 -1.28 13.12 0.06
C PRO A 64 -1.43 12.22 -1.17
N PHE A 65 -0.81 11.02 -1.13
CA PHE A 65 -1.06 10.00 -2.15
C PHE A 65 -2.56 9.75 -2.30
N VAL A 66 -3.31 9.56 -1.21
CA VAL A 66 -4.74 9.19 -1.18
C VAL A 66 -5.71 10.37 -1.09
N SER A 67 -5.38 11.40 -0.32
CA SER A 67 -6.31 12.49 -0.01
C SER A 67 -6.55 13.44 -1.19
N ASP A 68 -5.69 13.41 -2.21
CA ASP A 68 -5.77 14.32 -3.37
C ASP A 68 -6.92 13.94 -4.34
N TYR A 69 -7.59 12.79 -4.13
CA TYR A 69 -8.71 12.36 -4.95
C TYR A 69 -10.11 12.65 -4.36
N ASP A 70 -10.20 13.18 -3.15
CA ASP A 70 -11.50 13.38 -2.47
C ASP A 70 -12.30 14.60 -2.96
N THR A 71 -11.81 15.36 -3.93
CA THR A 71 -12.51 16.58 -4.39
C THR A 71 -13.28 16.46 -5.71
N VAL A 72 -13.25 15.32 -6.41
CA VAL A 72 -13.89 15.23 -7.75
C VAL A 72 -15.22 14.46 -7.77
N LEU A 73 -15.60 13.75 -6.70
CA LEU A 73 -16.79 12.86 -6.71
C LEU A 73 -17.95 13.30 -5.81
N VAL A 74 -18.02 14.58 -5.40
CA VAL A 74 -19.18 15.10 -4.63
C VAL A 74 -19.99 16.17 -5.37
N GLU A 75 -19.62 16.55 -6.60
CA GLU A 75 -20.37 17.58 -7.35
C GLU A 75 -21.37 17.04 -8.39
N ASP A 76 -21.50 15.72 -8.62
CA ASP A 76 -22.36 15.19 -9.72
C ASP A 76 -23.62 14.41 -9.27
N MET A 77 -23.87 14.24 -7.96
CA MET A 77 -25.11 13.61 -7.45
C MET A 77 -26.08 14.64 -6.86
N GLY A 78 -26.17 15.82 -7.48
CA GLY A 78 -27.11 16.89 -7.12
C GLY A 78 -27.95 17.45 -8.28
N GLU A 79 -27.71 17.02 -9.53
CA GLU A 79 -28.34 17.61 -10.73
C GLU A 79 -28.98 16.57 -11.65
N LEU A 80 -29.44 15.41 -11.14
CA LEU A 80 -30.40 14.57 -11.87
C LEU A 80 -31.40 13.92 -10.90
N PHE A 81 -32.63 14.46 -10.95
CA PHE A 81 -33.93 14.06 -10.37
C PHE A 81 -34.46 14.91 -9.20
#